data_AF-A0A7L2A1U3-F1
#
_entry.id   AF-A0A7L2A1U3-F1
#
_cell.length_a   1.000
_cell.length_b   1.000
_cell.length_c   1.000
_cell.angle_alpha   90.00
_cell.angle_beta   90.00
_cell.angle_gamma   90.00
#
_symmetry.space_group_name_H-M   'P 1'
#
loop_
_entity.id
_entity.type
_entity.pdbx_description
1 polymer ?
#
loop_
_entity_poly.entity_id
_entity_poly.type
_entity_poly.pdbx_seq_one_letter_code
_entity_poly.pdbx_strand_id
1 'polypeptide(L)'
;MCKTEYAVCGNPHLLEGSLSAFLPSLNLAPRLSIPNPWIRSYSFDGKEEWEVNPLYCNTVREIYPYSNSNRLLNIVDMAIFDFLFGRHSHDEISILAPLSQCCIIKRTTLLRLRLLAEPEYLLSDVMRESLLQDPLAPVLTEPHLLALDRRLQLVLAAVGKCIDAFGEATVVANDTAQPQSPAAHRAKVGT
;
A
#
# COMPACT_ATOMS: atom_id res chain seq x y z
N MET A 1 17.02 -21.09 3.72
CA MET A 1 17.61 -20.97 2.37
C MET A 1 18.89 -20.19 2.48
N CYS A 2 20.01 -20.75 2.03
CA CYS A 2 21.36 -20.20 1.83
C CYS A 2 22.25 -21.41 1.50
N LYS A 3 22.19 -21.88 0.26
CA LYS A 3 22.89 -23.11 -0.18
C LYS A 3 23.78 -22.76 -1.36
N THR A 4 24.83 -23.55 -1.56
CA THR A 4 25.79 -23.39 -2.66
C THR A 4 25.11 -23.40 -4.04
N GLU A 5 24.04 -24.20 -4.20
CA GLU A 5 23.26 -24.28 -5.44
C GLU A 5 22.59 -22.95 -5.87
N TYR A 6 22.31 -22.05 -4.92
CA TYR A 6 21.70 -20.74 -5.18
C TYR A 6 22.56 -19.60 -4.61
N ALA A 7 23.89 -19.75 -4.68
CA ALA A 7 24.81 -18.71 -4.24
C ALA A 7 24.73 -17.48 -5.17
N VAL A 8 24.81 -16.29 -4.58
CA VAL A 8 24.89 -15.03 -5.32
C VAL A 8 26.36 -14.74 -5.62
N CYS A 9 26.70 -14.55 -6.89
CA CYS A 9 28.06 -14.39 -7.38
C CYS A 9 28.21 -13.11 -8.21
N GLY A 10 29.36 -12.46 -8.13
CA GLY A 10 29.71 -11.34 -9.00
C GLY A 10 30.26 -11.76 -10.37
N ASN A 11 30.56 -10.78 -11.23
CA ASN A 11 31.17 -11.02 -12.54
C ASN A 11 32.33 -10.04 -12.85
N PRO A 12 33.62 -10.41 -12.63
CA PRO A 12 34.10 -11.51 -11.78
C PRO A 12 34.07 -11.18 -10.27
N HIS A 13 34.03 -9.89 -9.91
CA HIS A 13 34.06 -9.43 -8.51
C HIS A 13 32.95 -8.46 -8.15
N LEU A 14 32.39 -7.77 -9.13
CA LEU A 14 31.34 -6.78 -8.93
C LEU A 14 29.99 -7.49 -8.81
N LEU A 15 29.21 -7.05 -7.83
CA LEU A 15 27.84 -7.49 -7.58
C LEU A 15 26.98 -6.25 -7.37
N GLU A 16 25.97 -6.11 -8.21
CA GLU A 16 24.93 -5.10 -8.05
C GLU A 16 24.00 -5.47 -6.88
N GLY A 17 23.52 -4.46 -6.16
CA GLY A 17 22.57 -4.66 -5.08
C GLY A 17 21.90 -3.36 -4.64
N SER A 18 20.81 -3.49 -3.88
CA SER A 18 20.11 -2.34 -3.29
C SER A 18 20.66 -2.02 -1.89
N LEU A 19 20.76 -0.73 -1.59
CA LEU A 19 21.18 -0.21 -0.29
C LEU A 19 20.02 0.55 0.34
N SER A 20 19.59 0.13 1.53
CA SER A 20 18.54 0.80 2.30
C SER A 20 19.11 1.32 3.61
N ALA A 21 18.82 2.58 3.94
CA ALA A 21 19.21 3.17 5.21
C ALA A 21 18.56 2.43 6.38
N PHE A 22 19.32 2.17 7.44
CA PHE A 22 18.77 1.57 8.66
C PHE A 22 17.82 2.56 9.35
N LEU A 23 16.69 2.02 9.83
CA LEU A 23 15.82 2.76 10.73
C LEU A 23 16.53 3.01 12.08
N PRO A 24 16.13 4.06 12.83
CA PRO A 24 16.67 4.29 14.17
C PRO A 24 16.55 3.06 15.08
N SER A 25 17.46 2.98 16.05
CA SER A 25 17.44 1.91 17.06
C SER A 25 16.09 1.86 17.80
N LEU A 26 15.68 0.65 18.17
CA LEU A 26 14.43 0.40 18.91
C LEU A 26 14.41 1.08 20.28
N ASN A 27 15.58 1.43 20.83
CA ASN A 27 15.69 2.19 22.08
C ASN A 27 15.26 3.66 21.90
N LEU A 28 15.48 4.24 20.72
CA LEU A 28 15.05 5.62 20.41
C LEU A 28 13.63 5.64 19.83
N ALA A 29 13.31 4.69 18.96
CA ALA A 29 12.03 4.62 18.25
C ALA A 29 11.49 3.18 18.26
N PRO A 30 10.76 2.79 19.33
CA PRO A 30 10.08 1.50 19.41
C PRO A 30 9.10 1.33 18.25
N ARG A 31 9.03 0.11 17.69
CA ARG A 31 8.15 -0.23 16.56
C ARG A 31 7.24 -1.38 16.91
N LEU A 32 6.02 -1.34 16.36
CA LEU A 32 5.03 -2.39 16.51
C LEU A 32 4.88 -3.15 15.19
N SER A 33 4.90 -4.46 15.25
CA SER A 33 4.49 -5.33 14.14
C SER A 33 3.04 -5.72 14.35
N ILE A 34 2.19 -5.39 13.38
CA ILE A 34 0.75 -5.67 13.43
C ILE A 34 0.41 -6.42 12.14
N PRO A 35 -0.20 -7.62 12.24
CA PRO A 35 -0.54 -8.42 11.06
C PRO A 35 -1.58 -7.71 10.19
N ASN A 36 -1.44 -7.88 8.88
CA ASN A 36 -2.44 -7.43 7.92
C ASN A 36 -3.71 -8.30 8.04
N PRO A 37 -4.92 -7.74 8.22
CA PRO A 37 -6.16 -8.52 8.23
C PRO A 37 -6.44 -9.27 6.92
N TRP A 38 -5.92 -8.77 5.79
CA TRP A 38 -6.01 -9.41 4.48
C TRP A 38 -4.75 -10.25 4.15
N ILE A 39 -4.09 -10.78 5.18
CA ILE A 39 -2.98 -11.72 4.98
C ILE A 39 -3.51 -13.04 4.41
N ARG A 40 -2.73 -13.70 3.54
CA ARG A 40 -3.06 -15.03 3.01
C ARG A 40 -2.72 -16.14 4.00
N SER A 41 -3.26 -17.33 3.76
CA SER A 41 -2.94 -18.54 4.53
C SER A 41 -1.50 -19.03 4.32
N TYR A 42 -0.88 -18.66 3.18
CA TYR A 42 0.40 -19.19 2.69
C TYR A 42 0.44 -20.73 2.66
N SER A 43 -0.70 -21.35 2.41
CA SER A 43 -0.86 -22.80 2.26
C SER A 43 -1.52 -23.11 0.91
N PHE A 44 -1.27 -24.31 0.39
CA PHE A 44 -1.79 -24.68 -0.94
C PHE A 44 -3.33 -24.79 -0.97
N ASP A 45 -3.93 -25.33 0.10
CA ASP A 45 -5.37 -25.60 0.16
C ASP A 45 -6.15 -24.62 1.05
N GLY A 46 -5.45 -23.85 1.90
CA GLY A 46 -6.09 -22.95 2.85
C GLY A 46 -6.53 -21.66 2.18
N LYS A 47 -7.80 -21.30 2.40
CA LYS A 47 -8.33 -19.96 2.09
C LYS A 47 -8.61 -19.21 3.37
N GLU A 48 -8.42 -17.91 3.32
CA GLU A 48 -8.74 -17.03 4.44
C GLU A 48 -10.17 -16.50 4.36
N GLU A 49 -10.71 -16.07 5.50
CA GLU A 49 -12.09 -15.60 5.56
C GLU A 49 -12.37 -14.45 4.58
N TRP A 50 -11.41 -13.52 4.46
CA TRP A 50 -11.54 -12.37 3.56
C TRP A 50 -11.59 -12.75 2.08
N GLU A 51 -11.08 -13.92 1.69
CA GLU A 51 -11.08 -14.39 0.30
C GLU A 51 -12.47 -14.91 -0.13
N VAL A 52 -13.30 -15.30 0.84
CA VAL A 52 -14.63 -15.90 0.60
C VAL A 52 -15.78 -15.03 1.09
N ASN A 53 -15.54 -14.13 2.04
CA ASN A 53 -16.55 -13.27 2.65
C ASN A 53 -16.43 -11.82 2.10
N PRO A 54 -17.37 -11.35 1.25
CA PRO A 54 -17.34 -9.98 0.74
C PRO A 54 -17.61 -8.92 1.83
N LEU A 55 -18.18 -9.33 2.97
CA LEU A 55 -18.49 -8.45 4.10
C LEU A 55 -17.39 -8.46 5.18
N TYR A 56 -16.25 -9.11 4.93
CA TYR A 56 -15.17 -9.25 5.91
C TYR A 56 -14.71 -7.91 6.50
N CYS A 57 -14.66 -6.85 5.69
CA CYS A 57 -14.28 -5.52 6.18
C CYS A 57 -15.20 -4.99 7.29
N ASN A 58 -16.48 -5.39 7.35
CA ASN A 58 -17.38 -4.97 8.42
C ASN A 58 -16.90 -5.48 9.78
N THR A 59 -16.44 -6.74 9.84
CA THR A 59 -15.81 -7.31 11.03
C THR A 59 -14.52 -6.58 11.37
N VAL A 60 -13.67 -6.31 10.38
CA VAL A 60 -12.40 -5.58 10.60
C VAL A 60 -12.65 -4.19 11.18
N ARG A 61 -13.68 -3.49 10.72
CA ARG A 61 -14.07 -2.16 11.24
C ARG A 61 -14.48 -2.17 12.70
N GLU A 62 -14.81 -3.31 13.30
CA GLU A 62 -15.15 -3.40 14.73
C GLU A 62 -13.92 -3.70 15.60
N ILE A 63 -12.84 -4.18 15.00
CA ILE A 63 -11.63 -4.63 15.70
C ILE A 63 -10.66 -3.47 15.91
N TYR A 64 -10.19 -3.25 17.14
CA TYR A 64 -9.05 -2.35 17.39
C TYR A 64 -7.76 -2.94 16.77
N PRO A 65 -6.94 -2.16 16.05
CA PRO A 65 -6.90 -0.70 15.97
C PRO A 65 -7.67 -0.07 14.79
N TYR A 66 -8.49 -0.82 14.07
CA TYR A 66 -9.13 -0.38 12.82
C TYR A 66 -10.44 0.40 13.03
N SER A 67 -11.09 0.26 14.18
CA SER A 67 -12.42 0.84 14.45
C SER A 67 -12.48 2.35 14.60
N ASN A 68 -11.44 2.98 15.16
CA ASN A 68 -11.44 4.42 15.49
C ASN A 68 -10.17 5.14 15.02
N SER A 69 -9.52 4.67 13.96
CA SER A 69 -8.27 5.26 13.51
C SER A 69 -8.14 5.33 11.99
N ASN A 70 -7.22 6.17 11.53
CA ASN A 70 -6.78 6.22 10.13
C ASN A 70 -6.08 4.93 9.68
N ARG A 71 -5.95 3.91 10.54
CA ARG A 71 -5.26 2.66 10.23
C ARG A 71 -5.90 1.93 9.06
N LEU A 72 -7.23 1.90 8.98
CA LEU A 72 -7.91 1.20 7.89
C LEU A 72 -7.66 1.91 6.54
N LEU A 73 -7.69 3.25 6.53
CA LEU A 73 -7.31 4.05 5.36
C LEU A 73 -5.84 3.82 4.96
N ASN A 74 -4.93 3.71 5.93
CA ASN A 74 -3.53 3.37 5.66
C ASN A 74 -3.35 1.97 5.07
N ILE A 75 -4.18 1.00 5.47
CA ILE A 75 -4.17 -0.34 4.87
C ILE A 75 -4.64 -0.27 3.41
N VAL A 76 -5.66 0.53 3.11
CA VAL A 76 -6.11 0.71 1.72
C VAL A 76 -5.01 1.35 0.88
N ASP A 77 -4.32 2.38 1.38
CA ASP A 77 -3.18 2.99 0.68
C ASP A 77 -2.06 1.96 0.44
N MET A 78 -1.73 1.14 1.46
CA MET A 78 -0.74 0.07 1.36
C MET A 78 -1.15 -0.98 0.32
N ALA A 79 -2.42 -1.39 0.30
CA ALA A 79 -2.93 -2.36 -0.67
C ALA A 79 -2.90 -1.81 -2.11
N ILE A 80 -3.19 -0.53 -2.31
CA ILE A 80 -3.03 0.13 -3.62
C ILE A 80 -1.56 0.09 -4.05
N PHE A 81 -0.64 0.42 -3.15
CA PHE A 81 0.80 0.35 -3.42
C PHE A 81 1.26 -1.07 -3.78
N ASP A 82 0.90 -2.07 -2.96
CA ASP A 82 1.25 -3.48 -3.19
C ASP A 82 0.70 -3.99 -4.52
N PHE A 83 -0.51 -3.57 -4.90
CA PHE A 83 -1.13 -3.94 -6.17
C PHE A 83 -0.36 -3.34 -7.35
N LEU A 84 -0.01 -2.05 -7.29
CA LEU A 84 0.73 -1.37 -8.37
C LEU A 84 2.08 -2.05 -8.66
N PHE A 85 2.83 -2.43 -7.62
CA PHE A 85 4.19 -2.98 -7.74
C PHE A 85 4.27 -4.50 -7.79
N GLY A 86 3.15 -5.20 -8.01
CA GLY A 86 3.13 -6.65 -8.22
C GLY A 86 3.86 -7.12 -9.49
N ARG A 87 3.91 -8.44 -9.72
CA ARG A 87 4.54 -9.04 -10.91
C ARG A 87 3.93 -8.50 -12.21
N HIS A 88 4.67 -7.82 -13.08
CA HIS A 88 4.14 -7.11 -14.27
C HIS A 88 3.20 -7.92 -15.20
N SER A 89 3.42 -9.24 -15.30
CA SER A 89 2.69 -10.14 -16.20
C SER A 89 1.35 -10.64 -15.63
N HIS A 90 1.03 -10.34 -14.37
CA HIS A 90 -0.19 -10.82 -13.71
C HIS A 90 -0.74 -9.77 -12.76
N ASP A 91 -2.02 -9.42 -12.92
CA ASP A 91 -2.71 -8.47 -12.05
C ASP A 91 -3.50 -9.24 -10.98
N GLU A 92 -2.92 -9.36 -9.79
CA GLU A 92 -3.55 -10.05 -8.66
C GLU A 92 -4.62 -9.15 -8.01
N ILE A 93 -5.82 -9.16 -8.59
CA ILE A 93 -6.94 -8.29 -8.19
C ILE A 93 -7.31 -8.46 -6.70
N SER A 94 -7.09 -9.64 -6.12
CA SER A 94 -7.38 -9.90 -4.71
C SER A 94 -6.58 -9.01 -3.75
N ILE A 95 -5.44 -8.43 -4.17
CA ILE A 95 -4.68 -7.46 -3.37
C ILE A 95 -5.53 -6.22 -3.08
N LEU A 96 -6.44 -5.84 -3.98
CA LEU A 96 -7.37 -4.72 -3.78
C LEU A 96 -8.57 -5.08 -2.89
N ALA A 97 -8.60 -6.25 -2.25
CA ALA A 97 -9.68 -6.63 -1.33
C ALA A 97 -9.97 -5.58 -0.24
N PRO A 98 -8.98 -4.92 0.41
CA PRO A 98 -9.28 -3.86 1.36
C PRO A 98 -10.02 -2.68 0.71
N LEU A 99 -9.63 -2.27 -0.50
CA LEU A 99 -10.29 -1.20 -1.23
C LEU A 99 -11.72 -1.59 -1.63
N SER A 100 -11.90 -2.77 -2.20
CA SER A 100 -13.19 -3.22 -2.76
C SER A 100 -14.19 -3.65 -1.70
N GLN A 101 -13.74 -4.18 -0.56
CA GLN A 101 -14.62 -4.58 0.55
C GLN A 101 -14.93 -3.40 1.47
N CYS A 102 -13.95 -2.54 1.75
CA CYS A 102 -14.18 -1.42 2.66
C CYS A 102 -14.76 -0.20 1.96
N CYS A 103 -14.55 -0.04 0.66
CA CYS A 103 -14.98 1.14 -0.11
C CYS A 103 -14.70 2.47 0.60
N ILE A 104 -13.47 2.62 1.10
CA ILE A 104 -12.97 3.88 1.64
C ILE A 104 -11.62 4.20 1.02
N ILE A 105 -11.33 5.47 0.79
CA ILE A 105 -10.03 5.95 0.31
C ILE A 105 -9.78 7.36 0.85
N LYS A 106 -8.52 7.70 1.09
CA LYS A 106 -8.15 9.07 1.44
C LYS A 106 -8.35 9.99 0.24
N ARG A 107 -8.83 11.21 0.50
CA ARG A 107 -8.94 12.26 -0.51
C ARG A 107 -7.59 12.57 -1.14
N THR A 108 -6.52 12.69 -0.33
CA THR A 108 -5.18 12.98 -0.88
C THR A 108 -4.67 11.86 -1.79
N THR A 109 -4.93 10.59 -1.45
CA THR A 109 -4.58 9.44 -2.29
C THR A 109 -5.35 9.47 -3.61
N LEU A 110 -6.68 9.62 -3.57
CA LEU A 110 -7.50 9.63 -4.78
C LEU A 110 -7.11 10.77 -5.75
N LEU A 111 -6.83 11.96 -5.23
CA LEU A 111 -6.40 13.10 -6.05
C LEU A 111 -5.06 12.83 -6.74
N ARG A 112 -4.09 12.24 -6.02
CA ARG A 112 -2.79 11.86 -6.61
C ARG A 112 -2.94 10.79 -7.68
N LEU A 113 -3.76 9.75 -7.43
CA LEU A 113 -4.00 8.69 -8.40
C LEU A 113 -4.65 9.22 -9.68
N ARG A 114 -5.62 10.14 -9.56
CA ARG A 114 -6.24 10.80 -10.72
C ARG A 114 -5.22 11.64 -11.50
N LEU A 115 -4.42 12.44 -10.81
CA LEU A 115 -3.35 13.23 -11.45
C LEU A 115 -2.39 12.33 -12.23
N LEU A 116 -1.92 11.24 -11.62
CA LEU A 116 -0.96 10.31 -12.23
C LEU A 116 -1.56 9.45 -13.36
N ALA A 117 -2.87 9.56 -13.59
CA ALA A 117 -3.56 8.92 -14.70
C ALA A 117 -3.79 9.88 -15.89
N GLU A 118 -3.49 11.17 -15.73
CA GLU A 118 -3.58 12.15 -16.81
C GLU A 118 -2.44 11.96 -17.82
N PRO A 119 -2.68 12.22 -19.14
CA PRO A 119 -1.67 12.03 -20.18
C PRO A 119 -0.37 12.81 -19.95
N GLU A 120 -0.44 13.99 -19.33
CA GLU A 120 0.73 14.83 -19.06
C GLU A 120 1.55 14.36 -17.84
N TYR A 121 1.01 13.47 -17.02
CA TYR A 121 1.59 13.05 -15.73
C TYR A 121 1.54 11.53 -15.53
N LEU A 122 1.55 10.75 -16.62
CA LEU A 122 1.47 9.30 -16.55
C LEU A 122 2.45 8.73 -15.53
N LEU A 123 1.94 7.83 -14.68
CA LEU A 123 2.70 7.23 -13.60
C LEU A 123 3.99 6.57 -14.11
N SER A 124 3.94 5.86 -15.23
CA SER A 124 5.11 5.22 -15.83
C SER A 124 6.19 6.22 -16.25
N ASP A 125 5.83 7.37 -16.80
CA ASP A 125 6.77 8.39 -17.26
C ASP A 125 7.42 9.11 -16.08
N VAL A 126 6.64 9.49 -15.07
CA VAL A 126 7.15 10.09 -13.83
C VAL A 126 8.07 9.11 -13.10
N MET A 127 7.71 7.83 -13.04
CA MET A 127 8.55 6.80 -12.43
C MET A 127 9.85 6.57 -13.21
N ARG A 128 9.78 6.55 -14.54
CA ARG A 128 10.95 6.43 -15.40
C ARG A 128 11.92 7.58 -15.13
N GLU A 129 11.45 8.82 -15.14
CA GLU A 129 12.28 10.00 -14.89
C GLU A 129 12.90 9.99 -13.48
N SER A 130 12.12 9.65 -12.47
CA SER A 130 12.59 9.54 -11.08
C SER A 130 13.73 8.51 -10.94
N LEU A 131 13.60 7.35 -11.59
CA LEU A 131 14.57 6.26 -11.52
C LEU A 131 15.84 6.49 -12.34
N LEU A 132 15.88 7.47 -13.24
CA LEU A 132 17.09 7.83 -13.99
C LEU A 132 18.20 8.40 -13.10
N GLN A 133 17.85 8.90 -11.91
CA GLN A 133 18.83 9.41 -10.95
C GLN A 133 19.58 8.30 -10.21
N ASP A 134 19.08 7.05 -10.26
CA ASP A 134 19.74 5.92 -9.63
C ASP A 134 20.95 5.46 -10.47
N PRO A 135 22.14 5.23 -9.87
CA PRO A 135 23.31 4.71 -10.58
C PRO A 135 23.09 3.37 -11.28
N LEU A 136 22.07 2.60 -10.87
CA LEU A 136 21.68 1.31 -11.45
C LEU A 136 20.62 1.45 -12.55
N ALA A 137 20.36 2.67 -13.04
CA ALA A 137 19.44 2.87 -14.14
C ALA A 137 19.82 2.02 -15.38
N PRO A 138 18.86 1.30 -16.01
CA PRO A 138 17.43 1.27 -15.68
C PRO A 138 17.06 0.32 -14.53
N VAL A 139 16.42 0.84 -13.48
CA VAL A 139 15.99 0.06 -12.29
C VAL A 139 14.76 -0.81 -12.58
N LEU A 140 13.77 -0.30 -13.33
CA LEU A 140 12.57 -1.03 -13.73
C LEU A 140 12.60 -1.30 -15.24
N THR A 141 12.13 -2.49 -15.62
CA THR A 141 11.98 -2.87 -17.03
C THR A 141 10.70 -2.26 -17.63
N GLU A 142 10.68 -2.07 -18.96
CA GLU A 142 9.50 -1.55 -19.67
C GLU A 142 8.18 -2.25 -19.32
N PRO A 143 8.12 -3.60 -19.20
CA PRO A 143 6.88 -4.25 -18.82
C PRO A 143 6.36 -3.86 -17.43
N HIS A 144 7.24 -3.55 -16.47
CA HIS A 144 6.80 -3.07 -15.16
C HIS A 144 6.26 -1.64 -15.23
N LEU A 145 6.91 -0.77 -15.99
CA LEU A 145 6.46 0.61 -16.18
C LEU A 145 5.06 0.66 -16.83
N LEU A 146 4.85 -0.07 -17.93
CA LEU A 146 3.54 -0.16 -18.58
C LEU A 146 2.47 -0.83 -17.69
N ALA A 147 2.87 -1.76 -16.81
CA ALA A 147 1.96 -2.37 -15.86
C ALA A 147 1.48 -1.39 -14.79
N LEU A 148 2.28 -0.39 -14.41
CA LEU A 148 1.88 0.64 -13.45
C LEU A 148 0.66 1.43 -13.94
N ASP A 149 0.69 1.91 -15.19
CA ASP A 149 -0.42 2.67 -15.77
C ASP A 149 -1.68 1.80 -15.90
N ARG A 150 -1.54 0.57 -16.40
CA ARG A 150 -2.65 -0.39 -16.50
C ARG A 150 -3.30 -0.62 -15.13
N ARG A 151 -2.50 -0.83 -14.09
CA ARG A 151 -2.99 -1.09 -12.73
C ARG A 151 -3.58 0.14 -12.08
N LEU A 152 -3.04 1.33 -12.35
CA LEU A 152 -3.62 2.58 -11.89
C LEU A 152 -5.06 2.74 -12.41
N GLN A 153 -5.30 2.41 -13.67
CA GLN A 153 -6.66 2.40 -14.23
C GLN A 153 -7.58 1.39 -13.53
N LEU A 154 -7.08 0.20 -13.19
CA LEU A 154 -7.85 -0.79 -12.42
C LEU A 154 -8.18 -0.31 -11.00
N VAL A 155 -7.25 0.39 -10.34
CA VAL A 155 -7.49 1.01 -9.02
C VAL A 155 -8.57 2.08 -9.14
N LEU A 156 -8.46 2.99 -10.11
CA LEU A 156 -9.47 4.04 -10.33
C LEU A 156 -10.85 3.45 -10.68
N ALA A 157 -10.89 2.39 -11.47
CA ALA A 157 -12.14 1.67 -11.77
C ALA A 157 -12.75 1.03 -10.52
N ALA A 158 -11.95 0.46 -9.62
CA ALA A 158 -12.42 -0.08 -8.34
C ALA A 158 -12.98 1.04 -7.43
N VAL A 159 -12.30 2.20 -7.36
CA VAL A 159 -12.81 3.37 -6.66
C VAL A 159 -14.13 3.86 -7.27
N GLY A 160 -14.21 3.93 -8.60
CA GLY A 160 -15.43 4.31 -9.32
C GLY A 160 -16.62 3.43 -8.93
N LYS A 161 -16.45 2.10 -8.94
CA LYS A 161 -17.47 1.16 -8.48
C LYS A 161 -17.93 1.42 -7.04
N CYS A 162 -17.01 1.74 -6.13
CA CYS A 162 -17.37 2.10 -4.77
C CYS A 162 -18.16 3.41 -4.70
N ILE A 163 -17.74 4.44 -5.45
CA ILE A 163 -18.44 5.74 -5.51
C ILE A 163 -19.85 5.57 -6.08
N ASP A 164 -20.00 4.79 -7.14
CA ASP A 164 -21.31 4.51 -7.76
C ASP A 164 -22.24 3.77 -6.79
N ALA A 165 -21.71 2.88 -5.96
CA ALA A 165 -22.49 2.08 -5.02
C ALA A 165 -22.85 2.82 -3.71
N PHE A 166 -21.95 3.64 -3.16
CA PHE A 166 -22.08 4.21 -1.80
C PHE A 166 -22.07 5.74 -1.75
N GLY A 167 -21.82 6.41 -2.88
CA GLY A 167 -21.68 7.85 -2.99
C GLY A 167 -20.30 8.36 -2.60
N GLU A 168 -19.85 9.43 -3.27
CA GLU A 168 -18.50 9.99 -3.09
C GLU A 168 -18.22 10.45 -1.65
N ALA A 169 -19.21 11.07 -1.00
CA ALA A 169 -19.07 11.56 0.38
C ALA A 169 -18.82 10.45 1.41
N THR A 170 -19.29 9.23 1.14
CA THR A 170 -19.10 8.05 2.00
C THR A 170 -17.74 7.40 1.76
N VAL A 171 -17.33 7.34 0.50
CA VAL A 171 -16.11 6.63 0.06
C VAL A 171 -14.85 7.46 0.28
N VAL A 172 -14.92 8.77 0.04
CA VAL A 172 -13.74 9.65 0.05
C VAL A 172 -13.60 10.33 1.41
N ALA A 173 -12.77 9.76 2.27
CA ALA A 173 -12.48 10.29 3.59
C ALA A 173 -11.61 11.55 3.51
N ASN A 174 -11.99 12.60 4.23
CA ASN A 174 -11.20 13.83 4.30
C ASN A 174 -10.07 13.70 5.33
N ASP A 175 -8.86 13.41 4.83
CA ASP A 175 -7.65 13.19 5.63
C ASP A 175 -6.81 14.47 5.84
N THR A 176 -7.28 15.61 5.37
CA THR A 176 -6.62 16.92 5.55
C THR A 176 -7.03 17.65 6.83
N ALA A 177 -8.10 17.20 7.49
CA ALA A 177 -8.50 17.72 8.79
C ALA A 177 -7.54 17.18 9.87
N GLN A 178 -6.84 18.08 10.55
CA GLN A 178 -5.98 17.70 11.69
C GLN A 178 -6.81 16.93 12.74
N PRO A 179 -6.25 15.87 13.37
CA PRO A 179 -6.81 15.36 14.60
C PRO A 179 -6.83 16.51 15.61
N GLN A 180 -7.99 16.80 16.21
CA GLN A 180 -8.04 17.70 17.36
C GLN A 180 -7.08 17.14 18.41
N SER A 181 -6.03 17.90 18.72
CA SER A 181 -5.05 17.55 19.75
C SER A 181 -5.81 17.16 21.02
N PRO A 182 -5.57 15.98 21.62
CA PRO A 182 -6.12 15.69 22.93
C PRO A 182 -5.60 16.75 23.90
N ALA A 183 -6.52 17.49 24.51
CA ALA A 183 -6.21 18.51 25.50
C ALA A 183 -5.25 17.91 26.54
N ALA A 184 -4.09 18.54 26.70
CA ALA A 184 -3.05 18.14 27.64
C ALA A 184 -3.68 17.82 29.00
N HIS A 185 -3.70 16.55 29.39
CA HIS A 185 -3.92 16.16 30.77
C HIS A 185 -2.74 16.68 31.58
N ARG A 186 -2.97 17.85 32.16
CA ARG A 186 -2.11 18.51 33.13
C ARG A 186 -1.99 17.58 34.33
N ALA A 187 -0.93 16.77 34.37
CA ALA A 187 -0.54 16.04 35.56
C ALA A 187 -0.28 17.07 36.67
N LYS A 188 -1.18 17.14 37.65
CA LYS A 188 -0.91 17.81 38.92
C LYS A 188 0.17 17.00 39.62
N VAL A 189 1.40 17.51 39.62
CA VAL A 189 2.41 17.10 40.59
C VAL A 189 1.91 17.63 41.94
N GLY A 190 1.42 16.72 42.77
CA GLY A 190 1.09 16.99 44.16
C GLY A 190 2.38 17.11 44.98
N THR A 191 2.41 18.14 45.81
CA THR A 191 3.29 18.37 46.95
C THR A 191 3.39 17.19 47.89
#